data_AF-A0A7V9SPK8-F1
#
_entry.id   AF-A0A7V9SPK8-F1
#
_cell.length_a   1.000
_cell.length_b   1.000
_cell.length_c   1.000
_cell.angle_alpha   90.00
_cell.angle_beta   90.00
_cell.angle_gamma   90.00
#
_symmetry.space_group_name_H-M   'P 1'
#
loop_
_entity.id
_entity.type
_entity.pdbx_description
1 polymer ?
#
loop_
_entity_poly.entity_id
_entity_poly.type
_entity_poly.pdbx_seq_one_letter_code
_entity_poly.pdbx_strand_id
1 'polypeptide(L)'
;MVFPEGTSSGVHHHGCWGVIGYLRGGDEETRYVGSDAPHEHDAVALDEVSRHVWRQGDITYLLPDEGDGWHRVKNAGPGDGVSIHVLCMTPSDHPHLFWDRSTGHVAGYPFIEVESGRWQARLS
;
A
#
# COMPACT_ATOMS: atom_id res chain seq x y z
N MET A 1 -1.38 9.75 3.63
CA MET A 1 -2.18 8.71 4.30
C MET A 1 -2.08 8.91 5.81
N VAL A 2 -3.11 8.50 6.54
CA VAL A 2 -3.11 8.47 8.01
C VAL A 2 -3.46 7.05 8.43
N PHE A 3 -2.57 6.41 9.19
CA PHE A 3 -2.78 5.09 9.77
C PHE A 3 -2.93 5.24 11.28
N PRO A 4 -4.15 5.08 11.84
CA PRO A 4 -4.31 4.97 13.28
C PRO A 4 -3.48 3.82 13.86
N GLU A 5 -3.20 3.89 15.15
CA GLU A 5 -2.45 2.86 15.87
C GLU A 5 -2.99 1.45 15.60
N GLY A 6 -2.08 0.53 15.25
CA GLY A 6 -2.40 -0.87 14.99
C GLY A 6 -3.09 -1.16 13.65
N THR A 7 -3.45 -0.14 12.86
CA THR A 7 -4.08 -0.34 11.54
C THR A 7 -3.07 -0.71 10.45
N SER A 8 -3.59 -1.27 9.36
CA SER A 8 -2.82 -1.80 8.25
C SER A 8 -3.56 -1.52 6.94
N SER A 9 -2.81 -1.29 5.86
CA SER A 9 -3.37 -1.24 4.50
C SER A 9 -3.79 -2.61 3.97
N GLY A 10 -3.36 -3.69 4.64
CA GLY A 10 -3.27 -4.99 4.00
C GLY A 10 -2.28 -4.99 2.83
N VAL A 11 -2.11 -6.15 2.18
CA VAL A 11 -1.16 -6.29 1.07
C VAL A 11 -1.82 -5.78 -0.20
N HIS A 12 -1.16 -4.88 -0.91
CA HIS A 12 -1.70 -4.25 -2.09
C HIS A 12 -0.65 -3.92 -3.13
N HIS A 13 -1.11 -3.81 -4.37
CA HIS A 13 -0.29 -3.55 -5.54
C HIS A 13 -0.46 -2.12 -6.02
N HIS A 14 0.63 -1.44 -6.38
CA HIS A 14 0.62 -0.22 -7.19
C HIS A 14 1.19 -0.54 -8.57
N GLY A 15 0.41 -0.38 -9.63
CA GLY A 15 0.90 -0.53 -11.02
C GLY A 15 1.52 0.75 -11.58
N CYS A 16 2.05 1.62 -10.72
CA CYS A 16 2.48 2.98 -11.04
C CYS A 16 3.52 3.46 -10.02
N TRP A 17 4.41 4.38 -10.43
CA TRP A 17 5.45 4.86 -9.52
C TRP A 17 4.88 5.71 -8.38
N GLY A 18 5.57 5.72 -7.25
CA GLY A 18 5.22 6.52 -6.09
C GLY A 18 6.40 6.90 -5.20
N VAL A 19 6.26 8.01 -4.49
CA VAL A 19 7.17 8.46 -3.43
C VAL A 19 6.37 8.64 -2.15
N ILE A 20 6.86 8.07 -1.05
CA ILE A 20 6.20 8.10 0.25
C ILE A 20 7.17 8.74 1.25
N GLY A 21 6.79 9.90 1.78
CA GLY A 21 7.53 10.59 2.84
C GLY A 21 6.82 10.48 4.18
N TYR A 22 7.54 10.12 5.23
CA TYR A 22 6.98 9.92 6.56
C TYR A 22 7.02 11.21 7.38
N LEU A 23 5.84 11.78 7.68
CA LEU A 23 5.69 13.09 8.30
C LEU A 23 5.62 13.03 9.84
N ARG A 24 4.96 12.01 10.38
CA ARG A 24 4.77 11.82 11.83
C ARG A 24 4.70 10.34 12.16
N GLY A 25 5.28 9.96 13.29
CA GLY A 25 5.30 8.57 13.74
C GLY A 25 6.22 7.73 12.87
N GLY A 26 5.82 6.49 12.61
CA GLY A 26 6.51 5.59 11.71
C GLY A 26 5.66 4.38 11.38
N ASP A 27 5.87 3.82 10.20
CA ASP A 27 5.15 2.63 9.74
C ASP A 27 6.15 1.52 9.40
N GLU A 28 5.74 0.28 9.60
CA GLU A 28 6.40 -0.89 9.06
C GLU A 28 5.87 -1.14 7.63
N GLU A 29 6.77 -1.09 6.65
CA GLU A 29 6.53 -1.57 5.29
C GLU A 29 7.03 -3.01 5.18
N THR A 30 6.18 -3.88 4.64
CA THR A 30 6.58 -5.21 4.17
C THR A 30 6.41 -5.26 2.67
N ARG A 31 7.46 -5.63 1.92
CA ARG A 31 7.39 -5.77 0.45
C ARG A 31 7.32 -7.22 0.04
N TYR A 32 6.66 -7.45 -1.08
CA TYR A 32 6.44 -8.78 -1.63
C TYR A 32 6.80 -8.82 -3.11
N VAL A 33 7.16 -10.00 -3.60
CA VAL A 33 7.31 -10.28 -5.04
C VAL A 33 6.26 -11.32 -5.47
N GLY A 34 5.77 -11.20 -6.70
CA GLY A 34 4.74 -12.05 -7.31
C GLY A 34 4.69 -11.82 -8.82
N SER A 35 3.55 -12.13 -9.46
CA SER A 35 3.35 -11.82 -10.89
C SER A 35 3.51 -10.33 -11.18
N ASP A 36 4.23 -10.01 -12.26
CA ASP A 36 4.57 -8.62 -12.67
C ASP A 36 3.36 -7.80 -13.14
N ALA A 37 2.27 -8.46 -13.56
CA ALA A 37 1.06 -7.81 -14.09
C ALA A 37 -0.20 -8.51 -13.54
N PRO A 38 -0.49 -8.37 -12.23
CA PRO A 38 -1.66 -8.98 -11.63
C PRO A 38 -2.94 -8.31 -12.09
N HIS A 39 -3.99 -9.11 -12.25
CA HIS A 39 -5.34 -8.66 -12.55
C HIS A 39 -6.33 -9.06 -11.45
N GLU A 40 -7.46 -8.37 -11.40
CA GLU A 40 -8.55 -8.72 -10.50
C GLU A 40 -9.03 -10.16 -10.79
N HIS A 41 -9.35 -10.90 -9.72
CA HIS A 41 -9.71 -12.32 -9.71
C HIS A 41 -8.56 -13.31 -9.95
N ASP A 42 -7.33 -12.84 -10.18
CA ASP A 42 -6.18 -13.73 -10.21
C ASP A 42 -5.96 -14.43 -8.85
N ALA A 43 -5.35 -15.61 -8.92
CA ALA A 43 -4.77 -16.28 -7.77
C ALA A 43 -3.24 -16.12 -7.84
N VAL A 44 -2.67 -15.39 -6.88
CA VAL A 44 -1.25 -15.04 -6.86
C VAL A 44 -0.62 -15.52 -5.56
N ALA A 45 0.55 -16.15 -5.66
CA ALA A 45 1.41 -16.42 -4.52
C ALA A 45 2.42 -15.28 -4.37
N LEU A 46 2.56 -14.74 -3.15
CA LEU A 46 3.47 -13.64 -2.85
C LEU A 46 4.52 -14.08 -1.82
N ASP A 47 5.78 -13.79 -2.12
CA ASP A 47 6.91 -14.03 -1.21
C ASP A 47 7.35 -12.71 -0.57
N GLU A 48 7.49 -12.68 0.76
CA GLU A 48 8.02 -11.51 1.47
C GLU A 48 9.52 -11.34 1.16
N VAL A 49 9.90 -10.20 0.61
CA VAL A 49 11.30 -9.91 0.23
C VAL A 49 11.98 -8.94 1.18
N SER A 50 11.22 -8.08 1.86
CA SER A 50 11.77 -7.15 2.82
C SER A 50 10.75 -6.68 3.85
N ARG A 51 11.28 -6.23 4.99
CA ARG A 51 10.53 -5.55 6.04
C ARG A 51 11.36 -4.41 6.59
N HIS A 52 10.78 -3.21 6.64
CA HIS A 52 11.47 -2.00 7.06
C HIS A 52 10.56 -1.12 7.91
N VAL A 53 11.11 -0.51 8.96
CA VAL A 53 10.41 0.48 9.78
C VAL A 53 10.89 1.87 9.39
N TRP A 54 10.01 2.61 8.71
CA TRP A 54 10.26 3.97 8.29
C TRP A 54 9.92 4.94 9.42
N ARG A 55 10.75 5.98 9.58
CA ARG A 55 10.64 6.98 10.63
C ARG A 55 10.36 8.35 10.03
N GLN A 56 9.96 9.29 10.88
CA GLN A 56 9.79 10.68 10.49
C GLN A 56 11.03 11.23 9.76
N GLY A 57 10.81 11.79 8.57
CA GLY A 57 11.83 12.32 7.68
C GLY A 57 12.33 11.32 6.63
N ASP A 58 12.07 10.02 6.80
CA ASP A 58 12.44 9.01 5.81
C ASP A 58 11.56 9.11 4.56
N ILE A 59 12.11 8.62 3.45
CA ILE A 59 11.46 8.54 2.15
C ILE A 59 11.66 7.14 1.60
N THR A 60 10.58 6.56 1.07
CA THR A 60 10.61 5.31 0.30
C THR A 60 9.95 5.49 -1.06
N TYR A 61 10.23 4.56 -1.97
CA TYR A 61 9.79 4.59 -3.36
C TYR A 61 9.01 3.33 -3.71
N LEU A 62 8.04 3.49 -4.59
CA LEU A 62 7.35 2.40 -5.28
C LEU A 62 7.76 2.47 -6.75
N LEU A 63 8.50 1.46 -7.20
CA LEU A 63 9.04 1.35 -8.55
C LEU A 63 8.58 0.01 -9.14
N PRO A 64 7.37 -0.07 -9.72
CA PRO A 64 6.82 -1.34 -10.22
C PRO A 64 7.71 -2.02 -11.26
N ASP A 65 8.41 -1.25 -12.09
CA ASP A 65 9.39 -1.77 -13.06
C ASP A 65 10.60 -2.45 -12.39
N GLU A 66 10.83 -2.19 -11.11
CA GLU A 66 11.85 -2.85 -10.27
C GLU A 66 11.25 -3.95 -9.37
N GLY A 67 9.97 -4.28 -9.54
CA GLY A 67 9.26 -5.31 -8.77
C GLY A 67 8.67 -4.81 -7.44
N ASP A 68 8.74 -3.51 -7.14
CA ASP A 68 8.19 -2.89 -5.91
C ASP A 68 6.67 -2.65 -5.98
N GLY A 69 5.96 -3.43 -6.79
CA GLY A 69 4.52 -3.29 -6.98
C GLY A 69 3.74 -3.65 -5.71
N TRP A 70 4.12 -4.72 -5.01
CA TRP A 70 3.37 -5.26 -3.86
C TRP A 70 3.96 -4.85 -2.51
N HIS A 71 3.15 -4.21 -1.66
CA HIS A 71 3.55 -3.95 -0.28
C HIS A 71 2.38 -3.93 0.72
N ARG A 72 2.73 -3.96 2.00
CA ARG A 72 1.82 -3.74 3.13
C ARG A 72 2.43 -2.69 4.04
N VAL A 73 1.66 -1.66 4.36
CA VAL A 73 2.02 -0.65 5.35
C VAL A 73 1.19 -0.89 6.61
N LYS A 74 1.86 -0.95 7.76
CA LYS A 74 1.23 -1.08 9.07
C LYS A 74 1.81 -0.06 10.02
N ASN A 75 0.95 0.65 10.74
CA ASN A 75 1.42 1.46 11.87
C ASN A 75 1.90 0.53 13.01
N ALA A 76 3.18 0.61 13.33
CA ALA A 76 3.87 -0.26 14.28
C ALA A 76 4.08 0.38 15.67
N GLY A 77 3.73 1.65 15.85
CA GLY A 77 3.99 2.42 17.07
C GLY A 77 2.73 3.01 17.70
N PRO A 78 2.86 3.63 18.88
CA PRO A 78 1.75 4.32 19.52
C PRO A 78 1.34 5.58 18.74
N GLY A 79 0.03 5.85 18.71
CA GLY A 79 -0.55 7.01 18.04
C GLY A 79 -0.60 6.91 16.51
N ASP A 80 -0.98 7.99 15.83
CA ASP A 80 -1.16 8.00 14.37
C ASP A 80 0.17 8.10 13.61
N GLY A 81 0.34 7.19 12.64
CA GLY A 81 1.32 7.30 11.56
C GLY A 81 0.78 8.20 10.46
N VAL A 82 1.58 9.17 10.02
CA VAL A 82 1.20 10.08 8.93
C VAL A 82 2.29 10.09 7.87
N SER A 83 1.90 9.78 6.65
CA SER A 83 2.75 9.82 5.47
C SER A 83 2.16 10.71 4.38
N ILE A 84 3.01 11.26 3.52
CA ILE A 84 2.62 11.98 2.31
C ILE A 84 2.97 11.08 1.13
N HIS A 85 1.97 10.78 0.29
CA HIS A 85 2.16 9.97 -0.90
C HIS A 85 2.06 10.87 -2.13
N VAL A 86 3.07 10.82 -2.98
CA VAL A 86 3.05 11.40 -4.32
C VAL A 86 3.06 10.24 -5.30
N LEU A 87 1.95 10.02 -5.99
CA LEU A 87 1.78 8.94 -6.94
C LEU A 87 1.66 9.49 -8.36
N CYS A 88 1.99 8.65 -9.35
CA CYS A 88 1.95 9.03 -10.77
C CYS A 88 0.54 9.23 -11.34
N MET A 89 -0.48 8.80 -10.61
CA MET A 89 -1.89 8.86 -10.97
C MET A 89 -2.74 9.25 -9.75
N THR A 90 -3.99 9.61 -9.98
CA THR A 90 -4.95 9.97 -8.92
C THR A 90 -5.44 8.72 -8.19
N PRO A 91 -6.03 8.86 -6.99
CA PRO A 91 -6.69 7.75 -6.31
C PRO A 91 -7.75 7.02 -7.16
N SER A 92 -8.44 7.72 -8.07
CA SER A 92 -9.47 7.12 -8.93
C SER A 92 -8.90 6.31 -10.09
N ASP A 93 -7.71 6.66 -10.57
CA ASP A 93 -7.15 6.14 -11.83
C ASP A 93 -5.93 5.25 -11.62
N HIS A 94 -5.25 5.33 -10.46
CA HIS A 94 -4.07 4.51 -10.21
C HIS A 94 -4.45 3.02 -10.04
N PRO A 95 -3.77 2.10 -10.75
CA PRO A 95 -4.02 0.67 -10.64
C PRO A 95 -3.65 0.19 -9.24
N HIS A 96 -4.68 -0.12 -8.45
CA HIS A 96 -4.56 -0.48 -7.06
C HIS A 96 -5.35 -1.76 -6.76
N LEU A 97 -4.63 -2.83 -6.43
CA LEU A 97 -5.22 -4.14 -6.18
C LEU A 97 -4.94 -4.58 -4.76
N PHE A 98 -5.87 -5.32 -4.17
CA PHE A 98 -5.73 -5.94 -2.86
C PHE A 98 -5.43 -7.42 -3.00
N TRP A 99 -4.49 -7.95 -2.22
CA TRP A 99 -4.24 -9.38 -2.12
C TRP A 99 -4.73 -9.92 -0.78
N ASP A 100 -5.74 -10.79 -0.84
CA ASP A 100 -6.23 -11.51 0.34
C ASP A 100 -5.26 -12.63 0.70
N ARG A 101 -4.49 -12.40 1.76
CA ARG A 101 -3.48 -13.33 2.26
C ARG A 101 -4.05 -14.69 2.67
N SER A 102 -5.34 -14.77 2.99
CA SER A 102 -5.99 -16.01 3.44
C SER A 102 -6.37 -16.93 2.28
N THR A 103 -6.65 -16.36 1.12
CA THR A 103 -7.13 -17.09 -0.06
C THR A 103 -6.16 -17.04 -1.24
N GLY A 104 -5.25 -16.09 -1.27
CA GLY A 104 -4.35 -15.83 -2.40
C GLY A 104 -5.00 -15.03 -3.54
N HIS A 105 -6.26 -14.62 -3.38
CA HIS A 105 -7.00 -13.94 -4.44
C HIS A 105 -6.71 -12.44 -4.50
N VAL A 106 -6.70 -11.92 -5.73
CA VAL A 106 -6.59 -10.50 -6.02
C VAL A 106 -7.99 -9.91 -6.23
N ALA A 107 -8.25 -8.78 -5.59
CA ALA A 107 -9.48 -8.00 -5.72
C ALA A 107 -9.16 -6.54 -6.02
N GLY A 108 -10.14 -5.77 -6.49
CA GLY A 108 -10.04 -4.31 -6.48
C GLY A 108 -9.76 -3.80 -5.06
N TYR A 109 -8.80 -2.90 -4.89
CA TYR A 109 -8.54 -2.32 -3.57
C TYR A 109 -9.73 -1.45 -3.15
N PRO A 110 -10.24 -1.55 -1.91
CA PRO A 110 -11.55 -1.00 -1.55
C PRO A 110 -11.46 0.50 -1.22
N PHE A 111 -11.10 1.31 -2.22
CA PHE A 111 -11.19 2.75 -2.15
C PHE A 111 -12.62 3.21 -2.40
N ILE A 112 -13.11 4.07 -1.52
CA ILE A 112 -14.38 4.77 -1.70
C ILE A 112 -14.14 6.28 -1.67
N GLU A 113 -14.82 7.01 -2.55
CA GLU A 113 -14.88 8.47 -2.50
C GLU A 113 -15.95 8.86 -1.47
N VAL A 114 -15.55 9.42 -0.34
CA VAL A 114 -16.47 9.81 0.75
C VAL A 114 -17.02 11.22 0.54
N GLU A 115 -16.24 12.08 -0.11
CA GLU A 115 -16.59 13.43 -0.58
C GLU A 115 -15.79 13.69 -1.86
N SER A 116 -16.19 14.65 -2.69
CA SER A 116 -15.46 14.94 -3.94
C SER A 116 -13.96 15.19 -3.70
N GLY A 117 -13.11 14.37 -4.32
CA GLY A 117 -11.66 14.37 -4.17
C GLY A 117 -11.13 13.77 -2.87
N ARG A 118 -11.99 13.25 -1.99
CA ARG A 118 -11.62 12.63 -0.71
C ARG A 118 -11.88 11.13 -0.74
N TRP A 119 -10.80 10.37 -0.66
CA TRP A 119 -10.82 8.93 -0.79
C TRP A 119 -10.40 8.26 0.52
N GLN A 120 -11.09 7.17 0.86
CA GLN A 120 -10.79 6.36 2.04
C GLN A 120 -10.75 4.88 1.65
N ALA A 121 -9.74 4.15 2.13
CA ALA A 121 -9.72 2.70 2.05
C ALA A 121 -10.61 2.12 3.16
N ARG A 122 -11.53 1.21 2.80
CA ARG A 122 -12.35 0.45 3.76
C ARG A 122 -12.19 -1.04 3.56
N LEU A 123 -11.26 -1.63 4.29
CA LEU A 123 -11.12 -3.08 4.38
C LEU A 123 -12.27 -3.61 5.24
N SER A 124 -13.10 -4.49 4.67
CA SER A 124 -14.21 -5.17 5.36
C SER A 124 -13.73 -6.27 6.29
#